data_AF-A0A1S3Y7Q3-F1
#
_entry.id   AF-A0A1S3Y7Q3-F1
#
_cell.length_a   1.000
_cell.length_b   1.000
_cell.length_c   1.000
_cell.angle_alpha   90.00
_cell.angle_beta   90.00
_cell.angle_gamma   90.00
#
_symmetry.space_group_name_H-M   'P 1'
#
loop_
_entity.id
_entity.type
_entity.pdbx_description
1 polymer ?
#
loop_
_entity_poly.entity_id
_entity_poly.type
_entity_poly.pdbx_seq_one_letter_code
_entity_poly.pdbx_strand_id
1 'polypeptide(L)'
;EDPDDGFKPTSGKVQELSFKSKPNVWAYFSVKSGGGIHEFSDSQFGHVFAFGESRAMAIANMVLGLKEIQIRGEIRTNVDYTIDLLHASDYRENKIHTGWLDSRIAMRVRAERPPWYLSVVGGALYKASASGAALVSEYIGYLEKGQIPPKHISLVSSQVSLNIEGSKYTINMVRGGPGSYRLRMN
;
A
#
# COMPACT_ATOMS: atom_id res chain seq x y z
N GLU A 1 -13.61 1.78 -0.88
CA GLU A 1 -13.57 2.88 -1.88
C GLU A 1 -12.11 3.23 -2.14
N ASP A 2 -11.78 3.63 -3.38
CA ASP A 2 -10.44 4.08 -3.77
C ASP A 2 -10.37 5.62 -3.90
N PRO A 3 -9.75 6.35 -2.96
CA PRO A 3 -9.60 7.80 -3.05
C PRO A 3 -8.84 8.28 -4.30
N ASP A 4 -7.93 7.46 -4.85
CA ASP A 4 -7.14 7.82 -6.03
C ASP A 4 -7.92 7.65 -7.35
N ASP A 5 -9.00 6.86 -7.34
CA ASP A 5 -9.93 6.67 -8.47
C ASP A 5 -11.32 7.26 -8.16
N GLY A 6 -11.34 8.42 -7.51
CA GLY A 6 -12.57 9.20 -7.29
C GLY A 6 -13.57 8.53 -6.33
N PHE A 7 -13.08 7.83 -5.32
CA PHE A 7 -13.87 7.14 -4.30
C PHE A 7 -14.75 6.01 -4.84
N LYS A 8 -14.42 5.44 -6.01
CA LYS A 8 -15.17 4.28 -6.51
C LYS A 8 -15.06 3.09 -5.54
N PRO A 9 -16.16 2.38 -5.26
CA PRO A 9 -16.12 1.17 -4.45
C PRO A 9 -15.33 0.08 -5.20
N THR A 10 -14.66 -0.78 -4.42
CA THR A 10 -13.88 -1.90 -4.94
C THR A 10 -14.35 -3.19 -4.25
N SER A 11 -14.54 -4.24 -5.03
CA SER A 11 -14.88 -5.58 -4.54
C SER A 11 -13.69 -6.53 -4.73
N GLY A 12 -13.70 -7.69 -4.07
CA GLY A 12 -12.64 -8.69 -4.20
C GLY A 12 -12.23 -9.33 -2.87
N LYS A 13 -11.16 -10.12 -2.92
CA LYS A 13 -10.68 -10.90 -1.78
C LYS A 13 -9.95 -10.03 -0.75
N VAL A 14 -10.27 -10.23 0.53
CA VAL A 14 -9.54 -9.69 1.67
C VAL A 14 -8.52 -10.75 2.10
N GLN A 15 -7.23 -10.49 1.84
CA GLN A 15 -6.15 -11.43 2.18
C GLN A 15 -5.82 -11.36 3.67
N GLU A 16 -5.66 -10.14 4.18
CA GLU A 16 -5.26 -9.88 5.56
C GLU A 16 -6.12 -8.74 6.12
N LEU A 17 -6.73 -8.98 7.27
CA LEU A 17 -7.36 -7.97 8.09
C LEU A 17 -6.88 -8.18 9.54
N SER A 18 -6.10 -7.24 10.03
CA SER A 18 -5.54 -7.26 11.37
C SER A 18 -5.70 -5.89 12.01
N PHE A 19 -6.30 -5.88 13.19
CA PHE A 19 -6.45 -4.70 14.03
C PHE A 19 -6.28 -5.13 15.48
N LYS A 20 -5.40 -4.44 16.21
CA LYS A 20 -5.19 -4.70 17.64
C LYS A 20 -5.91 -3.63 18.43
N SER A 21 -7.02 -4.01 19.07
CA SER A 21 -7.75 -3.10 19.96
C SER A 21 -6.84 -2.61 21.09
N LYS A 22 -7.00 -1.35 21.43
CA LYS A 22 -6.36 -0.65 22.55
C LYS A 22 -7.45 -0.18 23.52
N PRO A 23 -7.11 0.16 24.77
CA PRO A 23 -8.11 0.65 25.74
C PRO A 23 -9.00 1.78 25.20
N ASN A 24 -8.45 2.66 24.38
CA ASN A 24 -9.13 3.83 23.84
C ASN A 24 -9.49 3.71 22.34
N VAL A 25 -9.22 2.58 21.68
CA VAL A 25 -9.55 2.39 20.26
C VAL A 25 -9.95 0.95 20.02
N TRP A 26 -11.14 0.75 19.48
CA TRP A 26 -11.64 -0.57 19.14
C TRP A 26 -12.32 -0.55 17.77
N ALA A 27 -12.46 -1.72 17.16
CA ALA A 27 -13.05 -1.83 15.84
C ALA A 27 -13.84 -3.14 15.70
N TYR A 28 -14.81 -3.15 14.79
CA TYR A 28 -15.45 -4.37 14.32
C TYR A 28 -15.54 -4.36 12.79
N PHE A 29 -15.52 -5.56 12.21
CA PHE A 29 -15.53 -5.76 10.76
C PHE A 29 -16.55 -6.84 10.41
N SER A 30 -17.28 -6.65 9.30
CA SER A 30 -18.22 -7.64 8.75
C SER A 30 -17.51 -8.73 7.94
N VAL A 31 -16.24 -8.51 7.58
CA VAL A 31 -15.39 -9.45 6.82
C VAL A 31 -14.17 -9.85 7.66
N LYS A 32 -13.64 -11.06 7.42
CA LYS A 32 -12.44 -11.61 8.07
C LYS A 32 -11.33 -11.86 7.05
N SER A 33 -10.09 -12.03 7.53
CA SER A 33 -8.95 -12.47 6.71
C SER A 33 -9.29 -13.75 5.93
N GLY A 34 -8.97 -13.76 4.64
CA GLY A 34 -9.31 -14.83 3.70
C GLY A 34 -10.73 -14.74 3.12
N GLY A 35 -11.58 -13.84 3.62
CA GLY A 35 -12.92 -13.57 3.09
C GLY A 35 -12.91 -12.69 1.83
N GLY A 36 -14.07 -12.15 1.46
CA GLY A 36 -14.20 -11.26 0.30
C GLY A 36 -15.41 -10.34 0.40
N ILE A 37 -15.34 -9.23 -0.34
CA ILE A 37 -16.42 -8.26 -0.53
C ILE A 37 -17.01 -8.51 -1.91
N HIS A 38 -18.29 -8.83 -1.99
CA HIS A 38 -18.98 -9.03 -3.26
C HIS A 38 -19.58 -7.72 -3.78
N GLU A 39 -19.92 -7.66 -5.07
CA GLU A 39 -20.44 -6.45 -5.72
C GLU A 39 -21.76 -5.95 -5.15
N PHE A 40 -22.59 -6.87 -4.63
CA PHE A 40 -23.85 -6.53 -3.94
C PHE A 40 -23.69 -6.19 -2.45
N SER A 41 -22.47 -6.16 -1.91
CA SER A 41 -22.23 -5.79 -0.52
C SER A 41 -22.20 -4.27 -0.36
N ASP A 42 -22.48 -3.78 0.84
CA ASP A 42 -22.07 -2.42 1.20
C ASP A 42 -20.54 -2.29 1.09
N SER A 43 -20.06 -1.15 0.59
CA SER A 43 -18.63 -0.85 0.54
C SER A 43 -18.03 -0.64 1.94
N GLN A 44 -18.86 -0.32 2.94
CA GLN A 44 -18.48 -0.25 4.33
C GLN A 44 -18.48 -1.65 4.96
N PHE A 45 -17.28 -2.16 5.26
CA PHE A 45 -17.09 -3.47 5.86
C PHE A 45 -16.53 -3.41 7.30
N GLY A 46 -16.38 -2.22 7.88
CA GLY A 46 -15.86 -2.07 9.23
C GLY A 46 -16.04 -0.68 9.81
N HIS A 47 -15.99 -0.63 11.14
CA HIS A 47 -16.07 0.59 11.92
C HIS A 47 -14.96 0.61 12.96
N VAL A 48 -14.33 1.78 13.13
CA VAL A 48 -13.32 2.03 14.16
C VAL A 48 -13.84 3.15 15.05
N PHE A 49 -13.72 2.98 16.35
CA PHE A 49 -14.16 3.93 17.36
C PHE A 49 -12.97 4.30 18.24
N ALA A 50 -12.80 5.59 18.51
CA ALA A 50 -11.78 6.08 19.41
C ALA A 50 -12.42 6.88 20.54
N PHE A 51 -11.89 6.70 21.74
CA PHE A 51 -12.24 7.43 22.95
C PHE A 51 -11.09 8.36 23.35
N GLY A 52 -11.42 9.47 24.00
CA GLY A 52 -10.47 10.37 24.63
C GLY A 52 -11.22 11.42 25.44
N GLU A 53 -10.62 11.90 26.53
CA GLU A 53 -11.23 12.91 27.41
C GLU A 53 -11.46 14.25 26.72
N SER A 54 -10.74 14.50 25.63
CA SER A 54 -10.93 15.65 24.76
C SER A 54 -11.01 15.22 23.30
N ARG A 55 -11.59 16.09 22.46
CA ARG A 55 -11.64 15.90 21.01
C ARG A 55 -10.24 15.67 20.42
N ALA A 56 -9.24 16.44 20.87
CA ALA A 56 -7.85 16.28 20.42
C ALA A 56 -7.27 14.90 20.78
N MET A 57 -7.54 14.40 21.99
CA MET A 57 -7.12 13.06 22.40
C MET A 57 -7.82 11.95 21.61
N ALA A 58 -9.13 12.07 21.40
CA ALA A 58 -9.89 11.09 20.60
C ALA A 58 -9.37 11.04 19.14
N ILE A 59 -9.05 12.20 18.54
CA ILE A 59 -8.43 12.28 17.21
C ILE A 59 -7.05 11.62 17.21
N ALA A 60 -6.20 11.91 18.19
CA ALA A 60 -4.88 11.30 18.29
C ALA A 60 -4.95 9.78 18.44
N ASN A 61 -5.86 9.28 19.27
CA ASN A 61 -6.12 7.86 19.44
C ASN A 61 -6.64 7.22 18.15
N MET A 62 -7.56 7.88 17.43
CA MET A 62 -8.05 7.40 16.14
C MET A 62 -6.92 7.29 15.11
N VAL A 63 -6.08 8.33 14.97
CA VAL A 63 -4.93 8.30 14.05
C VAL A 63 -3.97 7.16 14.39
N LEU A 64 -3.69 6.93 15.67
CA LEU A 64 -2.84 5.83 16.11
C LEU A 64 -3.45 4.46 15.74
N GLY A 65 -4.75 4.28 15.95
CA GLY A 65 -5.45 3.05 15.59
C GLY A 65 -5.48 2.80 14.09
N LEU A 66 -5.74 3.83 13.29
CA LEU A 66 -5.76 3.73 11.84
C LEU A 66 -4.36 3.46 11.26
N LYS A 67 -3.28 4.00 11.84
CA LYS A 67 -1.90 3.68 11.39
C LYS A 67 -1.48 2.23 11.65
N GLU A 68 -2.15 1.56 12.58
CA GLU A 68 -1.86 0.16 12.94
C GLU A 68 -2.80 -0.84 12.26
N ILE A 69 -3.86 -0.37 11.59
CA ILE A 69 -4.77 -1.25 10.86
C ILE A 69 -4.03 -1.81 9.65
N GLN A 70 -4.09 -3.12 9.47
CA GLN A 70 -3.54 -3.79 8.31
C GLN A 70 -4.68 -4.42 7.54
N ILE A 71 -4.99 -3.83 6.39
CA ILE A 71 -5.97 -4.37 5.45
C ILE A 71 -5.23 -4.56 4.12
N ARG A 72 -5.11 -5.82 3.67
CA ARG A 72 -4.48 -6.18 2.40
C ARG A 72 -5.39 -7.08 1.59
N GLY A 73 -5.32 -6.94 0.28
CA GLY A 73 -6.10 -7.75 -0.65
C GLY A 73 -6.29 -7.04 -1.98
N GLU A 74 -7.33 -7.44 -2.69
CA GLU A 74 -7.73 -6.84 -3.98
C GLU A 74 -8.50 -5.52 -3.78
N ILE A 75 -8.99 -5.30 -2.57
CA ILE A 75 -9.79 -4.12 -2.21
C ILE A 75 -8.90 -2.90 -1.89
N ARG A 76 -9.44 -1.71 -2.16
CA ARG A 76 -8.89 -0.43 -1.74
C ARG A 76 -9.66 0.13 -0.55
N THR A 77 -8.95 0.82 0.34
CA THR A 77 -9.50 1.43 1.55
C THR A 77 -9.21 2.92 1.58
N ASN A 78 -10.01 3.66 2.34
CA ASN A 78 -9.86 5.09 2.56
C ASN A 78 -9.10 5.40 3.88
N VAL A 79 -8.38 4.42 4.45
CA VAL A 79 -7.70 4.56 5.75
C VAL A 79 -6.67 5.70 5.70
N ASP A 80 -5.80 5.71 4.70
CA ASP A 80 -4.75 6.73 4.55
C ASP A 80 -5.36 8.13 4.33
N TYR A 81 -6.45 8.20 3.55
CA TYR A 81 -7.18 9.45 3.34
C TYR A 81 -7.87 9.95 4.61
N THR A 82 -8.42 9.03 5.42
CA THR A 82 -9.02 9.37 6.71
C THR A 82 -7.97 9.91 7.69
N ILE A 83 -6.76 9.34 7.67
CA ILE A 83 -5.63 9.85 8.47
C ILE A 83 -5.28 11.29 8.03
N ASP A 84 -5.18 11.57 6.74
CA ASP A 84 -4.95 12.93 6.23
C ASP A 84 -6.06 13.90 6.69
N LEU A 85 -7.32 13.48 6.58
CA LEU A 85 -8.48 14.26 7.00
C LEU A 85 -8.41 14.65 8.49
N LEU A 86 -8.04 13.70 9.36
CA LEU A 86 -7.86 13.92 10.80
C LEU A 86 -6.64 14.81 11.12
N HIS A 87 -5.66 14.89 10.22
CA HIS A 87 -4.49 15.76 10.34
C HIS A 87 -4.75 17.20 9.87
N ALA A 88 -5.77 17.43 9.05
CA ALA A 88 -6.12 18.76 8.55
C ALA A 88 -6.38 19.77 9.67
N SER A 89 -5.87 21.00 9.52
CA SER A 89 -6.09 22.11 10.47
C SER A 89 -7.57 22.41 10.66
N ASP A 90 -8.34 22.47 9.57
CA ASP A 90 -9.78 22.77 9.61
C ASP A 90 -10.53 21.74 10.45
N TYR A 91 -10.19 20.45 10.28
CA TYR A 91 -10.78 19.39 11.08
C TYR A 91 -10.36 19.54 12.55
N ARG A 92 -9.08 19.75 12.86
CA ARG A 92 -8.58 19.88 14.24
C ARG A 92 -9.16 21.08 14.98
N GLU A 93 -9.30 22.20 14.30
CA GLU A 93 -9.86 23.46 14.82
C GLU A 93 -11.40 23.50 14.80
N ASN A 94 -12.04 22.41 14.34
CA ASN A 94 -13.49 22.28 14.24
C ASN A 94 -14.14 23.36 13.33
N LYS A 95 -13.44 23.75 12.26
CA LYS A 95 -13.85 24.72 11.24
C LYS A 95 -14.30 24.01 9.96
N ILE A 96 -15.21 23.06 10.08
CA ILE A 96 -15.71 22.25 8.97
C ILE A 96 -17.21 22.48 8.76
N HIS A 97 -17.64 22.37 7.50
CA HIS A 97 -19.05 22.33 7.10
C HIS A 97 -19.30 21.07 6.25
N THR A 98 -20.55 20.76 5.95
CA THR A 98 -20.92 19.51 5.25
C THR A 98 -20.28 19.37 3.87
N GLY A 99 -20.14 20.47 3.12
CA GLY A 99 -19.43 20.49 1.82
C GLY A 99 -17.90 20.63 1.88
N TRP A 100 -17.27 20.58 3.05
CA TRP A 100 -15.81 20.75 3.17
C TRP A 100 -15.06 19.57 2.53
N LEU A 101 -15.57 18.35 2.70
CA LEU A 101 -14.99 17.16 2.08
C LEU A 101 -15.09 17.22 0.55
N ASP A 102 -16.23 17.64 -0.01
CA ASP A 102 -16.41 17.81 -1.45
C ASP A 102 -15.38 18.80 -2.03
N SER A 103 -15.11 19.88 -1.30
CA SER A 103 -14.10 20.87 -1.68
C SER A 103 -12.69 20.25 -1.71
N ARG A 104 -12.34 19.40 -0.74
CA ARG A 104 -11.06 18.66 -0.73
C ARG A 104 -10.95 17.67 -1.89
N ILE A 105 -12.03 16.96 -2.21
CA ILE A 105 -12.09 16.02 -3.34
C ILE A 105 -11.93 16.77 -4.66
N ALA A 106 -12.62 17.91 -4.83
CA ALA A 106 -12.49 18.76 -6.01
C ALA A 106 -11.07 19.31 -6.20
N MET A 107 -10.40 19.66 -5.10
CA MET A 107 -8.99 20.07 -5.09
C MET A 107 -7.99 18.91 -5.28
N ARG A 108 -8.47 17.66 -5.39
CA ARG A 108 -7.64 16.45 -5.53
C ARG A 108 -6.61 16.31 -4.42
N VAL A 109 -6.98 16.65 -3.19
CA VAL A 109 -6.14 16.41 -2.01
C VAL A 109 -5.91 14.90 -1.90
N ARG A 110 -4.64 14.48 -1.81
CA ARG A 110 -4.26 13.08 -1.67
C ARG A 110 -3.63 12.85 -0.31
N ALA A 111 -3.78 11.63 0.21
CA ALA A 111 -3.04 11.21 1.37
C ALA A 111 -1.53 11.31 1.11
N GLU A 112 -0.77 11.59 2.16
CA GLU A 112 0.69 11.67 2.09
C GLU A 112 1.27 10.37 1.55
N ARG A 113 2.09 10.47 0.50
CA ARG A 113 2.79 9.32 -0.11
C ARG A 113 4.24 9.28 0.36
N PRO A 114 4.87 8.09 0.40
CA PRO A 114 6.29 7.99 0.65
C PRO A 114 7.09 8.82 -0.37
N PRO A 115 8.22 9.40 0.03
CA PRO A 115 9.14 10.06 -0.89
C PRO A 115 9.45 9.20 -2.11
N TRP A 116 9.49 9.81 -3.30
CA TRP A 116 9.61 9.10 -4.57
C TRP A 116 10.76 8.10 -4.61
N TYR A 117 11.91 8.44 -4.02
CA TYR A 117 13.11 7.59 -4.04
C TYR A 117 12.93 6.30 -3.24
N LEU A 118 12.14 6.32 -2.14
CA LEU A 118 11.81 5.10 -1.39
C LEU A 118 10.91 4.18 -2.23
N SER A 119 9.94 4.76 -2.92
CA SER A 119 9.05 4.02 -3.84
C SER A 119 9.83 3.41 -5.01
N VAL A 120 10.79 4.15 -5.59
CA VAL A 120 11.67 3.65 -6.65
C VAL A 120 12.56 2.52 -6.16
N VAL A 121 13.29 2.73 -5.06
CA VAL A 121 14.22 1.74 -4.49
C VAL A 121 13.46 0.48 -4.03
N GLY A 122 12.38 0.66 -3.27
CA GLY A 122 11.56 -0.42 -2.75
C GLY A 122 10.87 -1.21 -3.85
N GLY A 123 10.29 -0.52 -4.84
CA GLY A 123 9.67 -1.14 -6.01
C GLY A 123 10.68 -1.91 -6.86
N ALA A 124 11.89 -1.37 -7.04
CA ALA A 124 12.94 -2.02 -7.81
C ALA A 124 13.41 -3.30 -7.12
N LEU A 125 13.68 -3.21 -5.81
CA LEU A 125 14.07 -4.34 -4.99
C LEU A 125 12.99 -5.43 -4.96
N TYR A 126 11.72 -5.04 -4.78
CA TYR A 126 10.60 -5.98 -4.81
C TYR A 126 10.52 -6.71 -6.15
N LYS A 127 10.57 -5.98 -7.27
CA LYS A 127 10.48 -6.56 -8.61
C LYS A 127 11.64 -7.51 -8.90
N ALA A 128 12.88 -7.10 -8.60
CA ALA A 128 14.06 -7.95 -8.77
C ALA A 128 14.02 -9.21 -7.88
N SER A 129 13.59 -9.07 -6.63
CA SER A 129 13.47 -10.19 -5.71
C SER A 129 12.35 -11.15 -6.12
N ALA A 130 11.20 -10.64 -6.56
CA ALA A 130 10.06 -11.45 -6.99
C ALA A 130 10.36 -12.23 -8.28
N SER A 131 11.07 -11.62 -9.24
CA SER A 131 11.48 -12.31 -10.47
C SER A 131 12.64 -13.29 -10.25
N GLY A 132 13.36 -13.20 -9.12
CA GLY A 132 14.56 -13.99 -8.88
C GLY A 132 14.31 -15.50 -8.89
N ALA A 133 13.19 -15.96 -8.31
CA ALA A 133 12.85 -17.38 -8.29
C ALA A 133 12.53 -17.92 -9.70
N ALA A 134 11.79 -17.15 -10.50
CA ALA A 134 11.46 -17.51 -11.87
C ALA A 134 12.71 -17.59 -12.75
N LEU A 135 13.63 -16.62 -12.63
CA LEU A 135 14.91 -16.62 -13.35
C LEU A 135 15.79 -17.83 -12.99
N VAL A 136 15.86 -18.19 -11.70
CA VAL A 136 16.59 -19.37 -11.25
C VAL A 136 15.96 -20.64 -11.81
N SER A 137 14.63 -20.75 -11.78
CA SER A 137 13.92 -21.90 -12.32
C SER A 137 14.12 -22.04 -13.84
N GLU A 138 14.09 -20.93 -14.58
CA GLU A 138 14.37 -20.91 -16.02
C GLU A 138 15.81 -21.37 -16.30
N TYR A 139 16.78 -20.86 -15.55
CA TYR A 139 18.19 -21.23 -15.70
C TYR A 139 18.42 -22.72 -15.42
N ILE A 140 17.82 -23.26 -14.35
CA ILE A 140 17.88 -24.69 -14.01
C ILE A 140 17.23 -25.52 -15.11
N GLY A 141 16.07 -25.10 -15.64
CA GLY A 141 15.35 -25.82 -16.69
C GLY A 141 16.15 -25.98 -18.00
N TYR A 142 17.07 -25.06 -18.31
CA TYR A 142 18.03 -25.25 -19.41
C TYR A 142 19.05 -26.35 -19.10
N LEU A 143 19.63 -26.31 -17.89
CA LEU A 143 20.64 -27.28 -17.47
C LEU A 143 20.08 -28.70 -17.39
N GLU A 144 18.85 -28.88 -16.90
CA GLU A 144 18.17 -30.18 -16.87
C GLU A 144 17.97 -30.79 -18.26
N LYS A 145 17.84 -29.95 -19.29
CA LYS A 145 17.74 -30.37 -20.70
C LYS A 145 19.11 -30.56 -21.37
N GLY A 146 20.21 -30.41 -20.63
CA GLY A 146 21.57 -30.45 -21.17
C GLY A 146 21.91 -29.25 -22.06
N GLN A 147 21.17 -28.15 -21.95
CA GLN A 147 21.38 -26.94 -22.76
C GLN A 147 22.15 -25.89 -21.96
N ILE A 148 23.03 -25.15 -22.64
CA ILE A 148 23.73 -24.01 -22.05
C ILE A 148 22.74 -22.83 -21.96
N PRO A 149 22.51 -22.26 -20.76
CA PRO A 149 21.62 -21.10 -20.62
C PRO A 149 22.12 -19.91 -21.47
N PRO A 150 21.20 -19.18 -22.14
CA PRO A 150 21.56 -18.00 -22.91
C PRO A 150 22.28 -16.92 -22.07
N LYS A 151 23.26 -16.23 -22.67
CA LYS A 151 24.05 -15.17 -22.00
C LYS A 151 23.23 -14.00 -21.45
N HIS A 152 22.02 -13.77 -21.97
CA HIS A 152 21.15 -12.70 -21.51
C HIS A 152 20.45 -13.03 -20.17
N ILE A 153 20.43 -14.31 -19.77
CA ILE A 153 19.90 -14.73 -18.46
C ILE A 153 21.02 -14.59 -17.42
N SER A 154 20.97 -13.51 -16.65
CA SER A 154 21.90 -13.28 -15.54
C SER A 154 21.20 -13.51 -14.20
N LEU A 155 21.81 -14.34 -13.35
CA LEU A 155 21.36 -14.56 -11.96
C LEU A 155 21.86 -13.46 -10.99
N VAL A 156 22.77 -12.61 -11.47
CA VAL A 156 23.48 -11.63 -10.65
C VAL A 156 23.04 -10.21 -11.00
N SER A 157 22.99 -9.88 -12.29
CA SER A 157 22.66 -8.54 -12.77
C SER A 157 21.26 -8.52 -13.35
N SER A 158 20.47 -7.52 -12.97
CA SER A 158 19.15 -7.29 -13.55
C SER A 158 18.93 -5.80 -13.76
N GLN A 159 18.06 -5.46 -14.70
CA GLN A 159 17.64 -4.08 -14.91
C GLN A 159 16.14 -4.01 -14.68
N VAL A 160 15.74 -3.12 -13.78
CA VAL A 160 14.34 -2.89 -13.45
C VAL A 160 13.94 -1.51 -13.95
N SER A 161 12.87 -1.47 -14.75
CA SER A 161 12.20 -0.23 -15.12
C SER A 161 10.86 -0.11 -14.40
N LEU A 162 10.60 1.08 -13.86
CA LEU A 162 9.39 1.48 -13.14
C LEU A 162 8.91 2.84 -13.68
N ASN A 163 7.60 3.08 -13.59
CA ASN A 163 7.02 4.39 -13.81
C ASN A 163 6.32 4.83 -12.53
N ILE A 164 6.75 5.97 -11.97
CA ILE A 164 6.14 6.56 -10.78
C ILE A 164 5.77 8.00 -11.15
N GLU A 165 4.48 8.31 -11.05
CA GLU A 165 3.94 9.67 -11.29
C GLU A 165 4.35 10.26 -12.63
N GLY A 166 4.35 9.44 -13.68
CA GLY A 166 4.68 9.84 -15.05
C GLY A 166 6.19 9.88 -15.35
N SER A 167 7.04 9.68 -14.35
CA SER A 167 8.49 9.63 -14.51
C SER A 167 8.98 8.19 -14.61
N LYS A 168 9.77 7.90 -15.67
CA LYS A 168 10.37 6.58 -15.89
C LYS A 168 11.73 6.50 -15.17
N TYR A 169 11.88 5.49 -14.32
CA TYR A 169 13.11 5.18 -13.63
C TYR A 169 13.66 3.84 -14.11
N THR A 170 14.93 3.82 -14.48
CA THR A 170 15.65 2.59 -14.85
C THR A 170 16.80 2.37 -13.87
N ILE A 171 16.75 1.23 -13.18
CA ILE A 171 17.64 0.89 -12.08
C ILE A 171 18.37 -0.39 -12.44
N ASN A 172 19.71 -0.32 -12.44
CA ASN A 172 20.55 -1.49 -12.56
C ASN A 172 20.74 -2.09 -11.16
N MET A 173 20.47 -3.37 -11.01
CA MET A 173 20.54 -4.10 -9.75
C MET A 173 21.56 -5.22 -9.84
N VAL A 174 22.42 -5.32 -8.84
CA VAL A 174 23.41 -6.39 -8.70
C VAL A 174 23.15 -7.12 -7.40
N ARG A 175 22.88 -8.42 -7.47
CA ARG A 175 22.73 -9.29 -6.31
C ARG A 175 24.11 -9.64 -5.75
N GLY A 176 24.41 -9.17 -4.54
CA GLY A 176 25.68 -9.42 -3.87
C GLY A 176 25.70 -10.70 -3.02
N GLY A 177 24.53 -11.22 -2.66
CA GLY A 177 24.38 -12.42 -1.84
C GLY A 177 22.92 -12.65 -1.40
N PRO A 178 22.67 -13.59 -0.48
CA PRO A 178 21.36 -13.77 0.13
C PRO A 178 20.89 -12.46 0.80
N GLY A 179 19.74 -11.94 0.37
CA GLY A 179 19.17 -10.70 0.91
C GLY A 179 19.93 -9.40 0.58
N SER A 180 21.03 -9.45 -0.19
CA SER A 180 21.87 -8.29 -0.48
C SER A 180 21.81 -7.88 -1.94
N TYR A 181 21.42 -6.64 -2.18
CA TYR A 181 21.34 -6.02 -3.51
C TYR A 181 22.03 -4.66 -3.51
N ARG A 182 22.80 -4.40 -4.56
CA ARG A 182 23.34 -3.07 -4.88
C ARG A 182 22.53 -2.48 -6.01
N LEU A 183 21.97 -1.31 -5.78
CA LEU A 183 21.19 -0.58 -6.77
C LEU A 183 22.04 0.55 -7.33
N ARG A 184 21.99 0.72 -8.65
CA ARG A 184 22.62 1.83 -9.37
C ARG A 184 21.57 2.44 -10.29
N MET A 185 21.20 3.66 -9.97
CA MET A 185 20.42 4.55 -10.83
C MET A 185 21.40 5.59 -11.37
N ASN A 186 21.28 5.94 -12.65
CA ASN A 186 22.19 6.82 -13.41
C ASN A 186 23.03 7.79 -12.57
#